data_AF-A0A9P3F9H8-F1
#
_entry.id   AF-A0A9P3F9H8-F1
#
_cell.length_a   1.000
_cell.length_b   1.000
_cell.length_c   1.000
_cell.angle_alpha   90.00
_cell.angle_beta   90.00
_cell.angle_gamma   90.00
#
_symmetry.space_group_name_H-M   'P 1'
#
loop_
_entity.id
_entity.type
_entity.pdbx_description
1 polymer ?
#
loop_
_entity_poly.entity_id
_entity_poly.type
_entity_poly.pdbx_seq_one_letter_code
_entity_poly.pdbx_strand_id
1 'polypeptide(L)'
;MTTPELICANWDPTNIDCKKEGRYTCKNCYLILYCGPVCQKAHWTRHRSECKSPLNKKTWQPAWVLENRKPSFIAEGLGEQFGMKKYLWGNIPAFDVLRLGSNEGEEYGGVIRILFAASGDLRNIVKTIAELPSSYSHPLELTINDRDFEIVARNVILLLIALIVEEVDEAVDCIIHLWYSAFVRESDVDVLRHRIRPLIEDVCNKIKDKKPESLLAKTWTFGRHSLRVVLQRSSWDRLVSFVDPPASLTADRARELRATITLAESRKDYRDRYMYCQSPSHRIAFNKFREDGLLLPFGSSRNEFREPNRTFFHTANTWPMKDNADPLHGWSLDEVSATTTGPATADIYGKLYFYIRGMLRSFLGRLRSLKLSFELFQLDAVSLPDHLENNSFSRIELPPKGMPTSHNDPELIKFNLGRDLVRTYGHIFDRYSKKFMFRDAADLLGAAMKDTHTIIDKWPYRLKLRPGQPGAQEEFDRCISGGMSGKERYVEWKRVHMGMI
;
A
#
# COMPACT_ATOMS: atom_id res chain seq x y z
N MET A 1 -15.75 10.06 15.54
CA MET A 1 -15.46 8.90 14.66
C MET A 1 -16.73 8.08 14.54
N THR A 2 -17.35 8.03 13.37
CA THR A 2 -18.44 7.08 13.10
C THR A 2 -17.85 5.67 13.12
N THR A 3 -18.40 4.79 13.96
CA THR A 3 -18.04 3.37 14.03
C THR A 3 -18.04 2.77 12.62
N PRO A 4 -17.02 1.99 12.21
CA PRO A 4 -17.07 1.30 10.93
C PRO A 4 -18.36 0.47 10.85
N GLU A 5 -19.06 0.51 9.71
CA GLU A 5 -20.21 -0.37 9.49
C GLU A 5 -19.70 -1.82 9.42
N LEU A 6 -19.73 -2.49 10.56
CA LEU A 6 -19.40 -3.88 10.70
C LEU A 6 -20.60 -4.69 10.19
N ILE A 7 -20.55 -5.15 8.95
CA ILE A 7 -21.69 -5.80 8.28
C ILE A 7 -21.60 -7.32 8.43
N CYS A 8 -22.75 -7.94 8.72
CA CYS A 8 -22.94 -9.39 8.72
C CYS A 8 -22.69 -9.96 7.32
N ALA A 9 -21.90 -11.02 7.19
CA ALA A 9 -21.60 -11.61 5.88
C ALA A 9 -22.80 -12.29 5.20
N ASN A 10 -23.87 -12.56 5.94
CA ASN A 10 -25.13 -13.02 5.37
C ASN A 10 -26.09 -11.88 5.03
N TRP A 11 -25.64 -10.62 5.14
CA TRP A 11 -26.44 -9.47 4.78
C TRP A 11 -26.67 -9.42 3.27
N ASP A 12 -27.94 -9.27 2.93
CA ASP A 12 -28.44 -9.07 1.59
C ASP A 12 -29.72 -8.23 1.74
N PRO A 13 -30.00 -7.24 0.87
CA PRO A 13 -31.22 -6.43 0.95
C PRO A 13 -32.51 -7.26 0.96
N THR A 14 -32.50 -8.46 0.38
CA THR A 14 -33.65 -9.39 0.34
C THR A 14 -33.75 -10.27 1.59
N ASN A 15 -32.71 -10.30 2.43
CA ASN A 15 -32.66 -11.14 3.63
C ASN A 15 -33.18 -10.38 4.86
N ILE A 16 -34.50 -10.42 5.06
CA ILE A 16 -35.22 -9.74 6.15
C ILE A 16 -34.82 -10.24 7.56
N ASP A 17 -34.30 -11.47 7.68
CA ASP A 17 -33.90 -12.05 8.97
C ASP A 17 -32.51 -11.56 9.44
N CYS A 18 -31.74 -10.93 8.55
CA CYS A 18 -30.42 -10.41 8.86
C CYS A 18 -30.52 -9.01 9.48
N LYS A 19 -29.98 -8.84 10.70
CA LYS A 19 -29.97 -7.55 11.41
C LYS A 19 -28.93 -6.55 10.87
N LYS A 20 -28.30 -6.82 9.71
CA LYS A 20 -27.19 -6.09 9.08
C LYS A 20 -25.91 -5.98 9.92
N GLU A 21 -25.97 -5.54 11.18
CA GLU A 21 -24.81 -5.33 12.04
C GLU A 21 -24.19 -6.67 12.53
N GLY A 22 -22.92 -6.88 12.21
CA GLY A 22 -22.12 -8.03 12.61
C GLY A 22 -21.50 -7.86 14.00
N ARG A 23 -21.88 -8.71 14.96
CA ARG A 23 -21.43 -8.66 16.36
C ARG A 23 -20.66 -9.91 16.82
N TYR A 24 -20.72 -10.98 16.04
CA TYR A 24 -20.05 -12.25 16.32
C TYR A 24 -19.13 -12.62 15.18
N THR A 25 -18.08 -13.38 15.44
CA THR A 25 -17.17 -13.87 14.39
C THR A 25 -17.18 -15.40 14.29
N CYS A 26 -16.81 -15.91 13.11
CA CYS A 26 -16.48 -17.31 12.94
C CYS A 26 -15.29 -17.69 13.83
N LYS A 27 -15.51 -18.53 14.85
CA LYS A 27 -14.48 -18.93 15.83
C LYS A 27 -13.33 -19.77 15.26
N ASN A 28 -13.44 -20.22 14.02
CA ASN A 28 -12.40 -21.02 13.36
C ASN A 28 -11.41 -20.16 12.56
N CYS A 29 -11.86 -19.07 11.94
CA CYS A 29 -10.98 -18.24 11.09
C CYS A 29 -10.88 -16.78 11.54
N TYR A 30 -11.82 -16.26 12.33
CA TYR A 30 -11.84 -14.86 12.77
C TYR A 30 -11.81 -13.84 11.61
N LEU A 31 -12.26 -14.25 10.41
CA LEU A 31 -12.28 -13.42 9.20
C LEU A 31 -13.64 -12.77 8.93
N ILE A 32 -14.73 -13.38 9.39
CA ILE A 32 -16.10 -12.99 9.01
C ILE A 32 -16.91 -12.59 10.23
N LEU A 33 -17.83 -11.65 10.04
CA LEU A 33 -18.82 -11.21 11.03
C LEU A 33 -20.23 -11.74 10.75
N TYR A 34 -21.00 -11.95 11.81
CA TYR A 34 -22.40 -12.35 11.79
C TYR A 34 -23.22 -11.56 12.81
N CYS A 35 -24.46 -11.24 12.48
CA CYS A 35 -25.40 -10.62 13.42
C CYS A 35 -25.96 -11.63 14.45
N GLY A 36 -25.80 -12.92 14.20
CA GLY A 36 -26.26 -14.00 15.08
C GLY A 36 -26.07 -15.39 14.48
N PRO A 37 -26.39 -16.45 15.24
CA PRO A 37 -26.17 -17.84 14.84
C PRO A 37 -27.03 -18.29 13.64
N VAL A 38 -28.21 -17.69 13.45
CA VAL A 38 -29.09 -17.98 12.29
C VAL A 38 -28.39 -17.62 10.99
N CYS A 39 -27.88 -16.38 10.87
CA CYS A 39 -27.11 -15.93 9.72
C CYS A 39 -25.82 -16.71 9.53
N GLN A 40 -25.14 -17.11 10.62
CA GLN A 40 -23.96 -17.97 10.51
C GLN A 40 -24.30 -19.34 9.90
N LYS A 41 -25.38 -19.99 10.36
CA LYS A 41 -25.82 -21.28 9.83
C LYS A 41 -26.23 -21.18 8.35
N ALA A 42 -26.98 -20.13 7.99
CA ALA A 42 -27.40 -19.88 6.62
C ALA A 42 -26.21 -19.63 5.67
N HIS A 43 -25.25 -18.80 6.08
CA HIS A 43 -24.07 -18.47 5.29
C HIS A 43 -23.02 -19.60 5.26
N TRP A 44 -23.09 -20.58 6.16
CA TRP A 44 -22.07 -21.62 6.32
C TRP A 44 -21.83 -22.43 5.04
N THR A 45 -22.87 -22.67 4.24
CA THR A 45 -22.75 -23.38 2.95
C THR A 45 -21.77 -22.71 2.00
N ARG A 46 -21.72 -21.37 2.00
CA ARG A 46 -20.80 -20.56 1.19
C ARG A 46 -19.42 -20.43 1.85
N HIS A 47 -19.38 -20.19 3.17
CA HIS A 47 -18.13 -19.92 3.88
C HIS A 47 -17.28 -21.18 4.17
N ARG A 48 -17.89 -22.37 4.24
CA ARG A 48 -17.23 -23.60 4.71
C ARG A 48 -15.95 -23.94 3.94
N SER A 49 -15.96 -23.78 2.62
CA SER A 49 -14.81 -24.10 1.75
C SER A 49 -13.58 -23.25 2.09
N GLU A 50 -13.77 -21.93 2.24
CA GLU A 50 -12.71 -21.00 2.63
C GLU A 50 -12.26 -21.26 4.07
N CYS A 51 -13.21 -21.44 5.00
CA CYS A 51 -12.93 -21.61 6.42
C CYS A 51 -12.16 -22.89 6.74
N LYS A 52 -12.48 -23.98 6.02
CA LYS A 52 -11.83 -25.30 6.15
C LYS A 52 -10.71 -25.51 5.13
N SER A 53 -10.28 -24.46 4.42
CA SER A 53 -9.15 -24.53 3.49
C SER A 53 -7.89 -25.08 4.19
N PRO A 54 -7.06 -25.88 3.49
CA PRO A 54 -5.74 -26.27 3.99
C PRO A 54 -4.89 -25.08 4.46
N LEU A 55 -5.05 -23.90 3.84
CA LEU A 55 -4.34 -22.67 4.23
C LEU A 55 -4.61 -22.26 5.69
N ASN A 56 -5.76 -22.63 6.25
CA ASN A 56 -6.09 -22.30 7.65
C ASN A 56 -5.44 -23.26 8.66
N LYS A 57 -4.70 -24.29 8.22
CA LYS A 57 -4.02 -25.22 9.13
C LYS A 57 -2.71 -24.63 9.61
N LYS A 58 -2.45 -24.73 10.92
CA LYS A 58 -1.12 -24.39 11.50
C LYS A 58 0.00 -25.26 10.94
N THR A 59 -0.32 -26.48 10.51
CA THR A 59 0.59 -27.47 9.95
C THR A 59 0.73 -27.40 8.42
N TRP A 60 0.08 -26.44 7.75
CA TRP A 60 0.22 -26.34 6.29
C TRP A 60 1.67 -26.03 5.92
N GLN A 61 2.09 -26.67 4.84
CA GLN A 61 3.42 -26.57 4.28
C GLN A 61 3.32 -26.11 2.82
N PRO A 62 4.30 -25.36 2.33
CA PRO A 62 4.41 -25.01 0.91
C PRO A 62 4.44 -26.23 -0.02
N ALA A 63 3.99 -26.04 -1.25
CA ALA A 63 3.94 -27.09 -2.27
C ALA A 63 5.29 -27.78 -2.47
N TRP A 64 6.39 -27.02 -2.57
CA TRP A 64 7.72 -27.60 -2.78
C TRP A 64 8.19 -28.52 -1.64
N VAL A 65 7.69 -28.31 -0.41
CA VAL A 65 8.00 -29.19 0.74
C VAL A 65 7.25 -30.51 0.61
N LEU A 66 5.95 -30.45 0.29
CA LEU A 66 5.10 -31.63 0.12
C LEU A 66 5.52 -32.47 -1.08
N GLU A 67 5.99 -31.82 -2.13
CA GLU A 67 6.44 -32.43 -3.38
C GLU A 67 7.94 -32.83 -3.33
N ASN A 68 8.64 -32.57 -2.22
CA ASN A 68 10.06 -32.83 -2.03
C ASN A 68 10.94 -32.34 -3.21
N ARG A 69 10.70 -31.11 -3.66
CA ARG A 69 11.41 -30.50 -4.79
C ARG A 69 12.11 -29.19 -4.41
N LYS A 70 13.08 -28.81 -5.23
CA LYS A 70 13.72 -27.49 -5.13
C LYS A 70 12.71 -26.40 -5.54
N PRO A 71 12.55 -25.32 -4.74
CA PRO A 71 11.68 -24.21 -5.12
C PRO A 71 12.21 -23.43 -6.34
N SER A 72 11.31 -22.90 -7.19
CA SER A 72 11.65 -22.17 -8.40
C SER A 72 12.55 -20.95 -8.13
N PHE A 73 12.31 -20.22 -7.04
CA PHE A 73 13.12 -19.05 -6.66
C PHE A 73 14.56 -19.37 -6.22
N ILE A 74 14.91 -20.64 -6.02
CA ILE A 74 16.31 -21.08 -5.80
C ILE A 74 16.93 -21.56 -7.13
N ALA A 75 16.12 -21.97 -8.10
CA ALA A 75 16.60 -22.45 -9.40
C ALA A 75 16.81 -21.31 -10.41
N GLU A 76 15.90 -20.34 -10.47
CA GLU A 76 15.88 -19.23 -11.44
C GLU A 76 16.70 -18.01 -10.99
N GLY A 77 17.19 -18.02 -9.75
CA GLY A 77 17.90 -16.90 -9.13
C GLY A 77 17.00 -15.99 -8.28
N LEU A 78 17.59 -15.37 -7.25
CA LEU A 78 16.86 -14.48 -6.35
C LEU A 78 16.52 -13.16 -7.06
N GLY A 79 15.25 -12.77 -7.08
CA GLY A 79 14.81 -11.43 -7.51
C GLY A 79 14.11 -11.34 -8.85
N GLU A 80 13.79 -12.47 -9.52
CA GLU A 80 13.02 -12.46 -10.76
C GLU A 80 11.64 -11.81 -10.58
N GLN A 81 11.40 -10.78 -11.38
CA GLN A 81 10.15 -10.01 -11.39
C GLN A 81 9.21 -10.61 -12.44
N PHE A 82 7.94 -10.82 -12.08
CA PHE A 82 6.93 -11.35 -12.99
C PHE A 82 5.76 -10.36 -13.13
N GLY A 83 5.23 -10.23 -14.34
CA GLY A 83 4.24 -9.21 -14.69
C GLY A 83 4.87 -7.85 -15.02
N MET A 84 4.00 -6.85 -15.21
CA MET A 84 4.40 -5.52 -15.63
C MET A 84 4.91 -4.68 -14.44
N LYS A 85 5.79 -3.71 -14.71
CA LYS A 85 6.50 -2.94 -13.68
C LYS A 85 5.87 -1.58 -13.37
N LYS A 86 4.54 -1.48 -13.35
CA LYS A 86 3.86 -0.26 -12.85
C LYS A 86 3.71 -0.33 -11.32
N TYR A 87 3.90 0.82 -10.66
CA TYR A 87 3.75 0.98 -9.22
C TYR A 87 2.50 1.82 -8.92
N LEU A 88 1.34 1.31 -9.31
CA LEU A 88 0.05 2.00 -9.11
C LEU A 88 -0.40 2.00 -7.64
N TRP A 89 0.27 1.19 -6.81
CA TRP A 89 0.21 1.22 -5.36
C TRP A 89 1.58 1.55 -4.80
N GLY A 90 1.61 2.33 -3.73
CA GLY A 90 2.82 2.58 -2.95
C GLY A 90 3.52 1.29 -2.55
N ASN A 91 4.83 1.26 -2.73
CA ASN A 91 5.72 0.16 -2.34
C ASN A 91 6.49 0.45 -1.04
N ILE A 92 6.18 1.58 -0.41
CA ILE A 92 6.70 2.04 0.89
C ILE A 92 5.47 2.54 1.68
N PRO A 93 5.42 2.33 3.01
CA PRO A 93 4.35 2.87 3.85
C PRO A 93 4.21 4.39 3.76
N ALA A 94 2.97 4.88 3.69
CA ALA A 94 2.65 6.30 3.77
C ALA A 94 3.19 6.94 5.06
N PHE A 95 3.70 8.16 4.94
CA PHE A 95 4.08 8.99 6.08
C PHE A 95 3.61 10.43 5.87
N ASP A 96 3.38 11.14 6.97
CA ASP A 96 3.17 12.58 6.95
C ASP A 96 4.51 13.28 6.63
N VAL A 97 4.56 13.96 5.49
CA VAL A 97 5.76 14.66 4.99
C VAL A 97 6.03 15.95 5.79
N LEU A 98 4.99 16.52 6.40
CA LEU A 98 5.12 17.74 7.19
C LEU A 98 5.51 17.42 8.63
N ARG A 99 4.77 16.53 9.29
CA ARG A 99 4.81 16.37 10.77
C ARG A 99 4.72 17.71 11.47
N LEU A 100 3.78 18.56 11.02
CA LEU A 100 3.75 20.01 11.27
C LEU A 100 3.91 20.34 12.76
N GLY A 101 3.11 19.70 13.63
CA GLY A 101 3.18 19.95 15.08
C GLY A 101 4.54 19.62 15.70
N SER A 102 5.25 18.60 15.18
CA SER A 102 6.57 18.22 15.67
C SER A 102 7.72 19.08 15.12
N ASN A 103 7.55 19.64 13.92
CA ASN A 103 8.61 20.32 13.19
C ASN A 103 8.50 21.85 13.24
N GLU A 104 7.29 22.39 13.09
CA GLU A 104 7.01 23.84 13.08
C GLU A 104 6.18 24.29 14.29
N GLY A 105 5.55 23.37 15.02
CA GLY A 105 4.66 23.65 16.14
C GLY A 105 3.18 23.77 15.73
N GLU A 106 2.27 23.58 16.70
CA GLU A 106 0.82 23.58 16.46
C GLU A 106 0.24 24.97 16.13
N GLU A 107 0.98 26.03 16.44
CA GLU A 107 0.61 27.44 16.21
C GLU A 107 1.12 27.99 14.87
N TYR A 108 1.72 27.14 14.01
CA TYR A 108 2.26 27.60 12.74
C TYR A 108 1.18 28.23 11.85
N GLY A 109 1.34 29.53 11.57
CA GLY A 109 0.34 30.36 10.89
C GLY A 109 0.67 30.73 9.43
N GLY A 110 1.65 30.07 8.81
CA GLY A 110 2.12 30.39 7.46
C GLY A 110 1.41 29.61 6.36
N VAL A 111 1.53 30.07 5.11
CA VAL A 111 1.19 29.25 3.93
C VAL A 111 2.22 28.13 3.82
N ILE A 112 1.74 26.91 3.61
CA ILE A 112 2.60 25.74 3.39
C ILE A 112 2.58 25.39 1.90
N ARG A 113 3.78 25.21 1.32
CA ARG A 113 3.98 24.75 -0.05
C ARG A 113 4.73 23.43 -0.01
N ILE A 114 4.14 22.36 -0.56
CA ILE A 114 4.75 21.04 -0.59
C ILE A 114 4.96 20.60 -2.03
N LEU A 115 6.18 20.15 -2.34
CA LEU A 115 6.51 19.54 -3.62
C LEU A 115 6.66 18.03 -3.47
N PHE A 116 5.86 17.27 -4.20
CA PHE A 116 6.00 15.84 -4.41
C PHE A 116 6.59 15.60 -5.81
N ALA A 117 7.91 15.64 -5.93
CA ALA A 117 8.58 15.68 -7.25
C ALA A 117 8.49 14.36 -8.05
N ALA A 118 8.30 13.23 -7.35
CA ALA A 118 8.09 11.91 -7.93
C ALA A 118 7.15 11.09 -7.02
N SER A 119 5.91 11.56 -6.89
CA SER A 119 4.99 11.15 -5.81
C SER A 119 4.57 9.68 -5.85
N GLY A 120 4.60 9.02 -7.02
CA GLY A 120 3.85 7.78 -7.19
C GLY A 120 2.36 8.03 -6.94
N ASP A 121 1.74 7.22 -6.07
CA ASP A 121 0.32 7.40 -5.70
C ASP A 121 0.08 8.49 -4.63
N LEU A 122 -1.19 8.77 -4.34
CA LEU A 122 -1.60 9.85 -3.41
C LEU A 122 -1.41 9.53 -1.92
N ARG A 123 -0.82 8.39 -1.52
CA ARG A 123 -0.86 7.93 -0.12
C ARG A 123 -0.20 8.90 0.86
N ASN A 124 0.94 9.49 0.47
CA ASN A 124 1.66 10.46 1.30
C ASN A 124 0.89 11.78 1.40
N ILE A 125 0.27 12.22 0.30
CA ILE A 125 -0.55 13.43 0.24
C ILE A 125 -1.78 13.27 1.15
N VAL A 126 -2.48 12.14 1.03
CA VAL A 126 -3.65 11.83 1.84
C VAL A 126 -3.29 11.78 3.33
N LYS A 127 -2.22 11.07 3.71
CA LYS A 127 -1.78 10.98 5.11
C LYS A 127 -1.32 12.33 5.66
N THR A 128 -0.52 13.08 4.91
CA THR A 128 -0.05 14.42 5.27
C THR A 128 -1.22 15.37 5.56
N ILE A 129 -2.20 15.44 4.65
CA ILE A 129 -3.36 16.33 4.84
C ILE A 129 -4.27 15.84 5.97
N ALA A 130 -4.49 14.52 6.10
CA ALA A 130 -5.33 13.94 7.14
C ALA A 130 -4.76 14.13 8.56
N GLU A 131 -3.44 14.14 8.71
CA GLU A 131 -2.73 14.27 9.99
C GLU A 131 -2.35 15.71 10.35
N LEU A 132 -2.70 16.70 9.51
CA LEU A 132 -2.53 18.10 9.84
C LEU A 132 -3.26 18.46 11.14
N PRO A 133 -2.62 19.20 12.07
CA PRO A 133 -3.27 19.71 13.27
C PRO A 133 -4.58 20.44 12.95
N SER A 134 -5.61 20.20 13.75
CA SER A 134 -6.92 20.84 13.54
C SER A 134 -6.86 22.36 13.63
N SER A 135 -5.91 22.90 14.40
CA SER A 135 -5.61 24.33 14.54
C SER A 135 -5.11 24.98 13.25
N TYR A 136 -4.48 24.22 12.35
CA TYR A 136 -3.97 24.77 11.09
C TYR A 136 -5.14 25.07 10.15
N SER A 137 -5.30 26.35 9.78
CA SER A 137 -6.38 26.81 8.88
C SER A 137 -5.86 27.64 7.69
N HIS A 138 -4.54 27.68 7.48
CA HIS A 138 -3.92 28.46 6.42
C HIS A 138 -3.91 27.72 5.08
N PRO A 139 -3.75 28.44 3.95
CA PRO A 139 -3.67 27.82 2.63
C PRO A 139 -2.56 26.77 2.55
N LEU A 140 -2.85 25.65 1.91
CA LEU A 140 -1.88 24.60 1.60
C LEU A 140 -1.84 24.41 0.09
N GLU A 141 -0.65 24.54 -0.47
CA GLU A 141 -0.37 24.43 -1.90
C GLU A 141 0.49 23.18 -2.13
N LEU A 142 -0.01 22.25 -2.94
CA LEU A 142 0.64 20.97 -3.21
C LEU A 142 0.94 20.87 -4.71
N THR A 143 2.22 20.78 -5.03
CA THR A 143 2.69 20.47 -6.38
C THR A 143 3.07 18.99 -6.44
N ILE A 144 2.51 18.26 -7.40
CA ILE A 144 2.64 16.80 -7.52
C ILE A 144 3.12 16.50 -8.93
N ASN A 145 4.16 15.68 -9.05
CA ASN A 145 4.69 15.27 -10.33
C ASN A 145 4.96 13.76 -10.34
N ASP A 146 4.71 13.16 -11.50
CA ASP A 146 5.24 11.84 -11.85
C ASP A 146 5.47 11.79 -13.37
N ARG A 147 6.47 11.03 -13.80
CA ARG A 147 6.73 10.84 -15.24
C ARG A 147 5.77 9.84 -15.87
N ASP A 148 5.21 8.93 -15.07
CA ASP A 148 4.35 7.85 -15.52
C ASP A 148 2.91 8.34 -15.67
N PHE A 149 2.44 8.38 -16.92
CA PHE A 149 1.10 8.87 -17.24
C PHE A 149 -0.01 8.13 -16.47
N GLU A 150 0.08 6.81 -16.34
CA GLU A 150 -0.96 6.02 -15.68
C GLU A 150 -1.08 6.38 -14.20
N ILE A 151 0.03 6.76 -13.56
CA ILE A 151 0.06 7.25 -12.17
C ILE A 151 -0.60 8.64 -12.10
N VAL A 152 -0.17 9.58 -12.96
CA VAL A 152 -0.73 10.94 -12.98
C VAL A 152 -2.23 10.92 -13.26
N ALA A 153 -2.68 10.16 -14.26
CA ALA A 153 -4.09 10.02 -14.61
C ALA A 153 -4.94 9.53 -13.44
N ARG A 154 -4.46 8.51 -12.70
CA ARG A 154 -5.12 8.01 -11.49
C ARG A 154 -5.18 9.07 -10.41
N ASN A 155 -4.08 9.76 -10.14
CA ASN A 155 -4.03 10.81 -9.13
C ASN A 155 -5.01 11.95 -9.46
N VAL A 156 -5.11 12.35 -10.73
CA VAL A 156 -6.11 13.34 -11.19
C VAL A 156 -7.54 12.84 -10.93
N ILE A 157 -7.86 11.60 -11.32
CA ILE A 157 -9.20 11.03 -11.14
C ILE A 157 -9.58 10.95 -9.66
N LEU A 158 -8.69 10.44 -8.80
CA LEU A 158 -8.95 10.31 -7.36
C LEU A 158 -9.13 11.67 -6.68
N LEU A 159 -8.34 12.69 -7.07
CA LEU A 159 -8.50 14.05 -6.58
C LEU A 159 -9.81 14.69 -7.06
N LEU A 160 -10.18 14.51 -8.33
CA LEU A 160 -11.46 15.00 -8.85
C LEU A 160 -12.64 14.37 -8.10
N ILE A 161 -12.61 13.06 -7.80
CA ILE A 161 -13.65 12.41 -7.00
C ILE A 161 -13.71 13.03 -5.59
N ALA A 162 -12.57 13.23 -4.94
CA ALA A 162 -12.50 13.85 -3.62
C ALA A 162 -13.04 15.30 -3.59
N LEU A 163 -12.95 16.02 -4.71
CA LEU A 163 -13.36 17.43 -4.82
C LEU A 163 -14.81 17.62 -5.30
N ILE A 164 -15.39 16.64 -6.00
CA ILE A 164 -16.69 16.78 -6.67
C ILE A 164 -17.79 15.96 -5.99
N VAL A 165 -17.47 14.81 -5.40
CA VAL A 165 -18.46 13.96 -4.75
C VAL A 165 -18.74 14.50 -3.35
N GLU A 166 -19.94 15.05 -3.15
CA GLU A 166 -20.33 15.73 -1.91
C GLU A 166 -20.52 14.77 -0.73
N GLU A 167 -21.10 13.60 -1.00
CA GLU A 167 -21.33 12.55 -0.02
C GLU A 167 -20.02 11.85 0.34
N VAL A 168 -19.56 12.06 1.58
CA VAL A 168 -18.23 11.64 2.07
C VAL A 168 -18.04 10.13 1.92
N ASP A 169 -19.05 9.35 2.27
CA ASP A 169 -18.95 7.89 2.24
C ASP A 169 -18.99 7.34 0.81
N GLU A 170 -19.76 7.96 -0.10
CA GLU A 170 -19.73 7.66 -1.54
C GLU A 170 -18.33 7.94 -2.11
N ALA A 171 -17.77 9.12 -1.82
CA ALA A 171 -16.45 9.52 -2.27
C ALA A 171 -15.36 8.58 -1.75
N VAL A 172 -15.37 8.26 -0.45
CA VAL A 172 -14.37 7.38 0.17
C VAL A 172 -14.41 5.98 -0.41
N ASP A 173 -15.60 5.38 -0.51
CA ASP A 173 -15.72 4.02 -1.05
C ASP A 173 -15.32 3.97 -2.53
N CYS A 174 -15.75 4.97 -3.33
CA CYS A 174 -15.36 5.09 -4.74
C CYS A 174 -13.84 5.21 -4.91
N ILE A 175 -13.19 6.07 -4.10
CA ILE A 175 -11.72 6.22 -4.09
C ILE A 175 -11.04 4.89 -3.74
N ILE A 176 -11.49 4.17 -2.70
CA ILE A 176 -10.89 2.88 -2.31
C ILE A 176 -11.01 1.86 -3.45
N HIS A 177 -12.18 1.76 -4.08
CA HIS A 177 -12.43 0.80 -5.15
C HIS A 177 -11.55 1.09 -6.37
N LEU A 178 -11.49 2.35 -6.80
CA LEU A 178 -10.66 2.76 -7.94
C LEU A 178 -9.16 2.66 -7.63
N TRP A 179 -8.76 2.96 -6.40
CA TRP A 179 -7.36 2.91 -6.02
C TRP A 179 -6.87 1.48 -5.85
N TYR A 180 -7.61 0.59 -5.18
CA TYR A 180 -7.07 -0.69 -4.72
C TYR A 180 -7.77 -1.95 -5.23
N SER A 181 -8.92 -1.83 -5.91
CA SER A 181 -9.68 -3.00 -6.37
C SER A 181 -9.64 -3.18 -7.88
N ALA A 182 -9.43 -4.42 -8.34
CA ALA A 182 -9.41 -4.77 -9.75
C ALA A 182 -10.79 -4.61 -10.41
N PHE A 183 -11.87 -4.80 -9.65
CA PHE A 183 -13.23 -4.55 -10.10
C PHE A 183 -13.90 -3.53 -9.19
N VAL A 184 -14.86 -2.80 -9.73
CA VAL A 184 -15.60 -1.74 -9.06
C VAL A 184 -17.11 -1.93 -9.27
N ARG A 185 -17.91 -1.14 -8.56
CA ARG A 185 -19.38 -1.16 -8.70
C ARG A 185 -19.79 -0.35 -9.92
N GLU A 186 -21.00 -0.63 -10.43
CA GLU A 186 -21.61 0.19 -11.48
C GLU A 186 -21.76 1.66 -11.05
N SER A 187 -22.11 1.90 -9.77
CA SER A 187 -22.15 3.26 -9.21
C SER A 187 -20.80 3.98 -9.24
N ASP A 188 -19.69 3.27 -9.03
CA ASP A 188 -18.35 3.85 -9.12
C ASP A 188 -18.02 4.22 -10.58
N VAL A 189 -18.47 3.40 -11.54
CA VAL A 189 -18.37 3.69 -12.98
C VAL A 189 -19.22 4.90 -13.37
N ASP A 190 -20.41 5.04 -12.80
CA ASP A 190 -21.28 6.18 -13.08
C ASP A 190 -20.69 7.49 -12.57
N VAL A 191 -19.97 7.49 -11.44
CA VAL A 191 -19.18 8.65 -11.01
C VAL A 191 -18.15 9.03 -12.08
N LEU A 192 -17.39 8.06 -12.60
CA LEU A 192 -16.42 8.31 -13.67
C LEU A 192 -17.09 8.84 -14.95
N ARG A 193 -18.18 8.20 -15.39
CA ARG A 193 -18.87 8.51 -16.65
C ARG A 193 -19.58 9.85 -16.61
N HIS A 194 -20.31 10.14 -15.54
CA HIS A 194 -21.22 11.29 -15.49
C HIS A 194 -20.63 12.50 -14.79
N ARG A 195 -19.69 12.32 -13.84
CA ARG A 195 -19.08 13.44 -13.10
C ARG A 195 -17.67 13.80 -13.57
N ILE A 196 -16.83 12.79 -13.87
CA ILE A 196 -15.41 13.01 -14.17
C ILE A 196 -15.17 13.23 -15.67
N ARG A 197 -15.70 12.35 -16.52
CA ARG A 197 -15.49 12.36 -17.98
C ARG A 197 -15.85 13.70 -18.65
N PRO A 198 -17.01 14.34 -18.37
CA PRO A 198 -17.36 15.61 -19.03
C PRO A 198 -16.35 16.74 -18.76
N LEU A 199 -15.72 16.75 -17.58
CA LEU A 199 -14.70 17.75 -17.23
C LEU A 199 -13.43 17.61 -18.07
N ILE A 200 -13.05 16.37 -18.40
CA ILE A 200 -11.86 16.08 -19.19
C ILE A 200 -12.16 16.29 -20.68
N GLU A 201 -13.34 15.86 -21.14
CA GLU A 201 -13.78 16.06 -22.53
C GLU A 201 -13.88 17.55 -22.91
N ASP A 202 -14.41 18.39 -22.01
CA ASP A 202 -14.44 19.85 -22.22
C ASP A 202 -13.03 20.41 -22.51
N VAL A 203 -12.01 19.90 -21.80
CA VAL A 203 -10.62 20.29 -22.03
C VAL A 203 -10.15 19.83 -23.40
N CYS A 204 -10.31 18.54 -23.70
CA CYS A 204 -9.91 17.95 -24.99
C CYS A 204 -10.55 18.68 -26.18
N ASN A 205 -11.84 19.00 -26.10
CA ASN A 205 -12.56 19.73 -27.15
C ASN A 205 -11.99 21.14 -27.39
N LYS A 206 -11.58 21.84 -26.33
CA LYS A 206 -10.98 23.19 -26.41
C LYS A 206 -9.56 23.19 -26.95
N ILE A 207 -8.84 22.08 -26.81
CA ILE A 207 -7.43 21.97 -27.21
C ILE A 207 -7.23 21.12 -28.47
N LYS A 208 -8.31 20.71 -29.15
CA LYS A 208 -8.28 19.79 -30.30
C LYS A 208 -7.30 20.22 -31.41
N ASP A 209 -7.15 21.52 -31.63
CA ASP A 209 -6.31 22.10 -32.69
C ASP A 209 -4.85 22.34 -32.25
N LYS A 210 -4.49 22.02 -31.01
CA LYS A 210 -3.12 22.14 -30.49
C LYS A 210 -2.29 20.93 -30.91
N LYS A 211 -0.98 21.14 -31.10
CA LYS A 211 -0.04 20.04 -31.43
C LYS A 211 0.03 19.02 -30.29
N PRO A 212 0.18 17.71 -30.57
CA PRO A 212 0.22 16.66 -29.55
C PRO A 212 1.21 16.88 -28.40
N GLU A 213 2.34 17.51 -28.67
CA GLU A 213 3.44 17.76 -27.73
C GLU A 213 3.26 19.05 -26.93
N SER A 214 2.23 19.85 -27.26
CA SER A 214 1.97 21.12 -26.58
C SER A 214 1.60 20.87 -25.13
N LEU A 215 2.36 21.45 -24.21
CA LEU A 215 2.07 21.41 -22.79
C LEU A 215 0.94 22.41 -22.47
N LEU A 216 -0.15 21.92 -21.88
CA LEU A 216 -1.38 22.67 -21.70
C LEU A 216 -1.88 22.50 -20.27
N ALA A 217 -2.24 23.62 -19.65
CA ALA A 217 -2.75 23.67 -18.29
C ALA A 217 -4.28 23.88 -18.28
N LYS A 218 -4.96 23.13 -17.41
CA LYS A 218 -6.34 23.40 -17.03
C LYS A 218 -6.42 23.55 -15.52
N THR A 219 -7.08 24.62 -15.06
CA THR A 219 -7.48 24.78 -13.66
C THR A 219 -8.98 24.59 -13.52
N TRP A 220 -9.39 23.68 -12.64
CA TRP A 220 -10.75 23.59 -12.11
C TRP A 220 -10.78 24.20 -10.71
N THR A 221 -11.87 24.89 -10.39
CA THR A 221 -12.08 25.52 -9.08
C THR A 221 -13.33 24.94 -8.44
N PHE A 222 -13.21 24.46 -7.20
CA PHE A 222 -14.27 23.83 -6.42
C PHE A 222 -14.40 24.59 -5.09
N GLY A 223 -15.19 25.66 -5.08
CA GLY A 223 -15.31 26.55 -3.92
C GLY A 223 -13.95 27.17 -3.54
N ARG A 224 -13.39 26.76 -2.40
CA ARG A 224 -12.08 27.22 -1.90
C ARG A 224 -10.91 26.37 -2.39
N HIS A 225 -11.17 25.36 -3.21
CA HIS A 225 -10.16 24.44 -3.72
C HIS A 225 -9.87 24.69 -5.20
N SER A 226 -8.64 24.43 -5.61
CA SER A 226 -8.26 24.41 -7.01
C SER A 226 -7.48 23.15 -7.36
N LEU A 227 -7.72 22.64 -8.56
CA LEU A 227 -6.96 21.57 -9.18
C LEU A 227 -6.45 22.06 -10.53
N ARG A 228 -5.16 22.37 -10.61
CA ARG A 228 -4.45 22.67 -11.85
C ARG A 228 -3.77 21.40 -12.35
N VAL A 229 -4.00 21.03 -13.59
CA VAL A 229 -3.40 19.87 -14.24
C VAL A 229 -2.70 20.33 -15.51
N VAL A 230 -1.45 19.93 -15.65
CA VAL A 230 -0.57 20.29 -16.77
C VAL A 230 -0.11 19.04 -17.47
N LEU A 231 -0.63 18.82 -18.67
CA LEU A 231 -0.33 17.64 -19.48
C LEU A 231 -0.06 18.07 -20.93
N GLN A 232 0.70 17.24 -21.65
CA GLN A 232 0.75 17.34 -23.11
C GLN A 232 -0.64 17.09 -23.70
N ARG A 233 -0.98 17.70 -24.84
CA ARG A 233 -2.24 17.47 -25.55
C ARG A 233 -2.51 15.98 -25.78
N SER A 234 -1.52 15.20 -26.20
CA SER A 234 -1.63 13.74 -26.37
C SER A 234 -2.00 13.00 -25.08
N SER A 235 -1.55 13.51 -23.93
CA SER A 235 -1.83 12.93 -22.62
C SER A 235 -3.22 13.33 -22.10
N TRP A 236 -3.72 14.51 -22.48
CA TRP A 236 -5.14 14.86 -22.28
C TRP A 236 -6.06 13.90 -23.04
N ASP A 237 -5.77 13.59 -24.31
CA ASP A 237 -6.55 12.62 -25.09
C ASP A 237 -6.53 11.23 -24.44
N ARG A 238 -5.35 10.79 -23.97
CA ARG A 238 -5.21 9.53 -23.22
C ARG A 238 -6.02 9.55 -21.92
N LEU A 239 -6.14 10.69 -21.25
CA LEU A 239 -6.88 10.79 -19.99
C LEU A 239 -8.38 10.55 -20.20
N VAL A 240 -8.95 11.01 -21.33
CA VAL A 240 -10.33 10.67 -21.72
C VAL A 240 -10.45 9.17 -21.98
N SER A 241 -9.49 8.56 -22.70
CA SER A 241 -9.51 7.10 -22.92
C SER A 241 -9.32 6.28 -21.64
N PHE A 242 -8.84 6.88 -20.55
CA PHE A 242 -8.66 6.21 -19.26
C PHE A 242 -9.97 6.00 -18.51
N VAL A 243 -10.98 6.82 -18.81
CA VAL A 243 -12.34 6.70 -18.24
C VAL A 243 -13.28 5.90 -19.15
N ASP A 244 -12.91 5.62 -20.40
CA ASP A 244 -13.68 4.81 -21.37
C ASP A 244 -12.99 3.44 -21.60
N PRO A 245 -13.69 2.30 -21.46
CA PRO A 245 -13.06 1.00 -21.68
C PRO A 245 -12.74 0.80 -23.17
N PRO A 246 -11.69 0.05 -23.53
CA PRO A 246 -11.62 -0.50 -24.87
C PRO A 246 -12.83 -1.40 -25.08
N ALA A 247 -13.58 -1.19 -26.17
CA ALA A 247 -14.87 -1.83 -26.44
C ALA A 247 -14.86 -3.38 -26.39
N SER A 248 -13.68 -4.00 -26.37
CA SER A 248 -13.47 -5.46 -26.37
C SER A 248 -13.21 -6.09 -25.00
N LEU A 249 -13.02 -5.32 -23.91
CA LEU A 249 -12.66 -5.90 -22.61
C LEU A 249 -13.90 -6.32 -21.80
N THR A 250 -14.13 -7.63 -21.69
CA THR A 250 -15.16 -8.21 -20.82
C THR A 250 -14.64 -8.41 -19.39
N ALA A 251 -15.56 -8.52 -18.42
CA ALA A 251 -15.20 -8.81 -17.03
C ALA A 251 -14.45 -10.15 -16.89
N ASP A 252 -14.84 -11.18 -17.64
CA ASP A 252 -14.16 -12.48 -17.62
C ASP A 252 -12.74 -12.38 -18.19
N ARG A 253 -12.56 -11.62 -19.28
CA ARG A 253 -11.22 -11.39 -19.83
C ARG A 253 -10.34 -10.62 -18.85
N ALA A 254 -10.88 -9.62 -18.16
CA ALA A 254 -10.15 -8.89 -17.12
C ALA A 254 -9.72 -9.81 -15.95
N ARG A 255 -10.59 -10.74 -15.53
CA ARG A 255 -10.27 -11.75 -14.49
C ARG A 255 -9.14 -12.65 -14.95
N GLU A 256 -9.23 -13.15 -16.18
CA GLU A 256 -8.20 -14.01 -16.77
C GLU A 256 -6.85 -13.31 -16.87
N LEU A 257 -6.82 -12.07 -17.41
CA LEU A 257 -5.61 -11.26 -17.53
C LEU A 257 -4.93 -11.00 -16.20
N ARG A 258 -5.72 -10.79 -15.14
CA ARG A 258 -5.16 -10.64 -13.79
C ARG A 258 -4.64 -11.96 -13.27
N ALA A 259 -5.41 -13.04 -13.40
CA ALA A 259 -5.04 -14.36 -12.90
C ALA A 259 -3.78 -14.92 -13.57
N THR A 260 -3.55 -14.65 -14.85
CA THR A 260 -2.31 -15.05 -15.56
C THR A 260 -1.06 -14.42 -14.96
N ILE A 261 -1.20 -13.33 -14.19
CA ILE A 261 -0.11 -12.69 -13.46
C ILE A 261 -0.14 -13.03 -11.96
N THR A 262 -1.25 -12.78 -11.27
CA THR A 262 -1.33 -12.92 -9.80
C THR A 262 -1.42 -14.37 -9.32
N LEU A 263 -1.87 -15.29 -10.19
CA LEU A 263 -2.07 -16.70 -9.88
C LEU A 263 -1.26 -17.65 -10.78
N ALA A 264 -0.34 -17.13 -11.59
CA ALA A 264 0.51 -17.94 -12.49
C ALA A 264 1.10 -19.16 -11.77
N GLU A 265 1.01 -20.35 -12.37
CA GLU A 265 1.50 -21.58 -11.74
C GLU A 265 3.03 -21.54 -11.54
N SER A 266 3.76 -20.96 -12.49
CA SER A 266 5.21 -20.72 -12.38
C SER A 266 5.60 -19.87 -11.16
N ARG A 267 4.67 -19.08 -10.62
CA ARG A 267 4.87 -18.18 -9.48
C ARG A 267 4.32 -18.73 -8.16
N LYS A 268 3.82 -19.97 -8.14
CA LYS A 268 3.26 -20.62 -6.95
C LYS A 268 4.22 -20.65 -5.77
N ASP A 269 5.48 -21.00 -6.00
CA ASP A 269 6.48 -21.05 -4.92
C ASP A 269 6.78 -19.68 -4.30
N TYR A 270 6.70 -18.61 -5.09
CA TYR A 270 6.88 -17.25 -4.58
C TYR A 270 5.69 -16.86 -3.68
N ARG A 271 4.47 -17.22 -4.08
CA ARG A 271 3.26 -17.03 -3.24
C ARG A 271 3.29 -17.87 -1.97
N ASP A 272 3.64 -19.15 -2.08
CA ASP A 272 3.74 -20.06 -0.96
C ASP A 272 4.83 -19.63 0.04
N ARG A 273 5.95 -19.07 -0.45
CA ARG A 273 7.00 -18.47 0.38
C ARG A 273 6.47 -17.28 1.17
N TYR A 274 5.68 -16.41 0.53
CA TYR A 274 5.03 -15.31 1.24
C TYR A 274 4.06 -15.86 2.31
N MET A 275 3.18 -16.79 1.92
CA MET A 275 2.17 -17.38 2.81
C MET A 275 2.76 -18.14 4.00
N TYR A 276 3.91 -18.79 3.83
CA TYR A 276 4.61 -19.49 4.92
C TYR A 276 4.97 -18.57 6.09
N CYS A 277 5.18 -17.27 5.81
CA CYS A 277 5.46 -16.27 6.83
C CYS A 277 4.20 -15.68 7.49
N GLN A 278 3.00 -16.15 7.13
CA GLN A 278 1.72 -15.59 7.57
C GLN A 278 0.98 -16.49 8.56
N SER A 279 0.11 -15.88 9.36
CA SER A 279 -0.83 -16.63 10.21
C SER A 279 -1.82 -17.46 9.35
N PRO A 280 -2.43 -18.53 9.88
CA PRO A 280 -3.33 -19.38 9.10
C PRO A 280 -4.48 -18.61 8.43
N SER A 281 -5.13 -17.71 9.15
CA SER A 281 -6.25 -16.96 8.60
C SER A 281 -5.80 -15.83 7.66
N HIS A 282 -4.61 -15.24 7.88
CA HIS A 282 -4.03 -14.28 6.94
C HIS A 282 -3.72 -14.92 5.58
N ARG A 283 -3.33 -16.21 5.53
CA ARG A 283 -3.12 -16.92 4.26
C ARG A 283 -4.40 -17.02 3.43
N ILE A 284 -5.53 -17.29 4.08
CA ILE A 284 -6.83 -17.32 3.40
C ILE A 284 -7.19 -15.93 2.88
N ALA A 285 -7.03 -14.89 3.70
CA ALA A 285 -7.33 -13.51 3.31
C ALA A 285 -6.45 -13.04 2.13
N PHE A 286 -5.15 -13.34 2.19
CA PHE A 286 -4.20 -13.10 1.09
C PHE A 286 -4.60 -13.85 -0.18
N ASN A 287 -4.89 -15.15 -0.08
CA ASN A 287 -5.28 -15.94 -1.24
C ASN A 287 -6.55 -15.41 -1.88
N LYS A 288 -7.55 -15.01 -1.08
CA LYS A 288 -8.79 -14.41 -1.59
C LYS A 288 -8.53 -13.12 -2.37
N PHE A 289 -7.71 -12.21 -1.82
CA PHE A 289 -7.31 -11.01 -2.56
C PHE A 289 -6.56 -11.35 -3.86
N ARG A 290 -5.72 -12.40 -3.86
CA ARG A 290 -5.03 -12.84 -5.09
C ARG A 290 -5.99 -13.43 -6.13
N GLU A 291 -7.11 -13.99 -5.71
CA GLU A 291 -8.18 -14.52 -6.58
C GLU A 291 -9.06 -13.41 -7.16
N ASP A 292 -9.68 -12.59 -6.32
CA ASP A 292 -10.69 -11.61 -6.77
C ASP A 292 -10.13 -10.20 -7.03
N GLY A 293 -9.03 -9.84 -6.37
CA GLY A 293 -8.42 -8.51 -6.49
C GLY A 293 -9.21 -7.40 -5.84
N LEU A 294 -10.05 -7.70 -4.85
CA LEU A 294 -10.92 -6.71 -4.19
C LEU A 294 -10.38 -6.34 -2.81
N LEU A 295 -10.15 -5.05 -2.56
CA LEU A 295 -9.84 -4.56 -1.21
C LEU A 295 -11.15 -4.32 -0.46
N LEU A 296 -11.64 -5.37 0.20
CA LEU A 296 -12.87 -5.35 1.00
C LEU A 296 -12.69 -6.17 2.28
N PRO A 297 -13.50 -5.92 3.33
CA PRO A 297 -13.61 -6.86 4.44
C PRO A 297 -13.96 -8.27 3.94
N PHE A 298 -13.37 -9.29 4.55
CA PHE A 298 -13.47 -10.67 4.09
C PHE A 298 -14.93 -11.17 4.06
N GLY A 299 -15.79 -10.65 4.93
CA GLY A 299 -17.22 -10.98 4.95
C GLY A 299 -18.11 -10.25 3.93
N SER A 300 -17.63 -9.18 3.29
CA SER A 300 -18.48 -8.33 2.45
C SER A 300 -19.00 -9.02 1.19
N SER A 301 -20.13 -8.58 0.65
CA SER A 301 -20.62 -9.08 -0.64
C SER A 301 -19.71 -8.64 -1.78
N ARG A 302 -19.51 -9.53 -2.77
CA ARG A 302 -18.73 -9.24 -4.00
C ARG A 302 -19.64 -9.05 -5.21
N ASN A 303 -20.96 -9.18 -5.02
CA ASN A 303 -21.93 -9.28 -6.11
C ASN A 303 -22.00 -8.02 -6.99
N GLU A 304 -21.74 -6.85 -6.41
CA GLU A 304 -21.79 -5.56 -7.10
C GLU A 304 -20.49 -5.24 -7.86
N PHE A 305 -19.39 -5.93 -7.55
CA PHE A 305 -18.07 -5.67 -8.13
C PHE A 305 -17.86 -6.42 -9.45
N ARG A 306 -18.60 -5.98 -10.48
CA ARG A 306 -18.65 -6.64 -11.78
C ARG A 306 -17.86 -5.91 -12.87
N GLU A 307 -17.68 -4.61 -12.70
CA GLU A 307 -17.07 -3.75 -13.70
C GLU A 307 -15.54 -3.76 -13.56
N PRO A 308 -14.77 -4.07 -14.61
CA PRO A 308 -13.32 -3.92 -14.57
C PRO A 308 -12.94 -2.48 -14.21
N ASN A 309 -12.03 -2.33 -13.25
CA ASN A 309 -11.50 -1.02 -12.91
C ASN A 309 -10.68 -0.49 -14.09
N ARG A 310 -11.25 0.49 -14.79
CA ARG A 310 -10.70 1.09 -16.02
C ARG A 310 -9.32 1.70 -15.80
N THR A 311 -9.04 2.14 -14.58
CA THR A 311 -7.74 2.70 -14.20
C THR A 311 -6.64 1.65 -14.01
N PHE A 312 -6.98 0.36 -13.98
CA PHE A 312 -6.04 -0.76 -14.08
C PHE A 312 -6.00 -1.36 -15.48
N PHE A 313 -7.16 -1.58 -16.09
CA PHE A 313 -7.29 -2.28 -17.37
C PHE A 313 -7.36 -1.34 -18.58
N HIS A 314 -6.41 -0.41 -18.67
CA HIS A 314 -6.34 0.59 -19.75
C HIS A 314 -5.74 0.03 -21.05
N THR A 315 -4.99 -1.08 -21.00
CA THR A 315 -4.59 -1.84 -22.18
C THR A 315 -5.37 -3.15 -22.22
N ALA A 316 -5.98 -3.47 -23.37
CA ALA A 316 -6.91 -4.60 -23.49
C ALA A 316 -6.32 -5.98 -23.17
N ASN A 317 -4.98 -6.10 -23.09
CA ASN A 317 -4.28 -7.38 -23.07
C ASN A 317 -3.29 -7.55 -21.91
N THR A 318 -3.16 -6.60 -20.97
CA THR A 318 -2.16 -6.73 -19.91
C THR A 318 -2.68 -6.28 -18.54
N TRP A 319 -2.25 -7.00 -17.50
CA TRP A 319 -2.32 -6.53 -16.12
C TRP A 319 -1.10 -5.65 -15.82
N PRO A 320 -1.27 -4.43 -15.29
CA PRO A 320 -0.20 -3.42 -15.27
C PRO A 320 0.85 -3.61 -14.17
N MET A 321 0.58 -4.46 -13.17
CA MET A 321 1.42 -4.60 -11.98
C MET A 321 2.09 -5.97 -11.88
N LYS A 322 3.05 -6.07 -10.95
CA LYS A 322 3.77 -7.31 -10.64
C LYS A 322 2.85 -8.33 -9.97
N ASP A 323 3.21 -9.60 -10.08
CA ASP A 323 2.55 -10.73 -9.42
C ASP A 323 2.42 -10.56 -7.90
N ASN A 324 3.40 -9.90 -7.29
CA ASN A 324 3.49 -9.66 -5.85
C ASN A 324 3.00 -8.27 -5.40
N ALA A 325 2.45 -7.44 -6.29
CA ALA A 325 1.89 -6.14 -5.90
C ALA A 325 0.80 -6.32 -4.84
N ASP A 326 0.83 -5.53 -3.77
CA ASP A 326 -0.10 -5.65 -2.64
C ASP A 326 -0.38 -4.27 -2.03
N PRO A 327 -1.65 -3.87 -1.84
CA PRO A 327 -1.98 -2.59 -1.24
C PRO A 327 -1.47 -2.43 0.20
N LEU A 328 -1.20 -3.55 0.91
CA LEU A 328 -0.58 -3.51 2.25
C LEU A 328 0.80 -2.86 2.24
N HIS A 329 1.53 -2.87 1.11
CA HIS A 329 2.87 -2.27 1.04
C HIS A 329 2.85 -0.74 1.08
N GLY A 330 1.71 -0.11 0.74
CA GLY A 330 1.55 1.33 0.72
C GLY A 330 1.25 1.94 2.09
N TRP A 331 1.05 1.12 3.13
CA TRP A 331 0.58 1.59 4.43
C TRP A 331 1.35 0.93 5.58
N SER A 332 1.38 1.58 6.75
CA SER A 332 2.07 1.03 7.92
C SER A 332 1.36 -0.23 8.40
N LEU A 333 2.06 -1.37 8.36
CA LEU A 333 1.49 -2.64 8.83
C LEU A 333 1.11 -2.58 10.31
N ASP A 334 1.80 -1.77 11.12
CA ASP A 334 1.50 -1.61 12.54
C ASP A 334 0.18 -0.86 12.74
N GLU A 335 -0.04 0.25 12.02
CA GLU A 335 -1.29 1.03 12.06
C GLU A 335 -2.48 0.21 11.51
N VAL A 336 -2.25 -0.50 10.40
CA VAL A 336 -3.24 -1.40 9.80
C VAL A 336 -3.58 -2.53 10.79
N SER A 337 -2.57 -3.16 11.40
CA SER A 337 -2.80 -4.23 12.38
C SER A 337 -3.56 -3.75 13.62
N ALA A 338 -3.31 -2.51 14.06
CA ALA A 338 -3.99 -1.88 15.18
C ALA A 338 -5.44 -1.46 14.86
N THR A 339 -5.81 -1.33 13.58
CA THR A 339 -7.15 -0.93 13.16
C THR A 339 -8.20 -1.97 13.58
N THR A 340 -9.33 -1.50 14.12
CA THR A 340 -10.41 -2.39 14.57
C THR A 340 -11.29 -2.87 13.41
N THR A 341 -11.51 -4.17 13.36
CA THR A 341 -12.51 -4.87 12.52
C THR A 341 -13.60 -5.50 13.39
N GLY A 342 -13.77 -4.98 14.61
CA GLY A 342 -14.58 -5.61 15.65
C GLY A 342 -14.13 -7.05 15.90
N PRO A 343 -15.06 -8.02 15.98
CA PRO A 343 -14.73 -9.42 16.22
C PRO A 343 -13.90 -10.13 15.12
N ALA A 344 -13.81 -9.59 13.90
CA ALA A 344 -13.07 -10.21 12.78
C ALA A 344 -11.58 -9.88 12.84
N THR A 345 -10.93 -10.23 13.95
CA THR A 345 -9.58 -9.76 14.30
C THR A 345 -8.48 -10.26 13.35
N ALA A 346 -8.73 -11.31 12.58
CA ALA A 346 -7.75 -11.87 11.64
C ALA A 346 -7.92 -11.37 10.19
N ASP A 347 -8.88 -10.48 9.92
CA ASP A 347 -9.13 -9.94 8.59
C ASP A 347 -8.17 -8.80 8.25
N ILE A 348 -6.96 -9.12 7.79
CA ILE A 348 -5.92 -8.12 7.51
C ILE A 348 -6.29 -7.16 6.37
N TYR A 349 -7.03 -7.63 5.35
CA TYR A 349 -7.48 -6.76 4.26
C TYR A 349 -8.71 -5.94 4.67
N GLY A 350 -9.59 -6.46 5.53
CA GLY A 350 -10.64 -5.66 6.18
C GLY A 350 -10.06 -4.58 7.09
N LYS A 351 -9.00 -4.89 7.84
CA LYS A 351 -8.25 -3.90 8.64
C LYS A 351 -7.68 -2.81 7.75
N LEU A 352 -7.04 -3.19 6.63
CA LEU A 352 -6.54 -2.23 5.65
C LEU A 352 -7.66 -1.37 5.06
N TYR A 353 -8.77 -1.97 4.67
CA TYR A 353 -9.95 -1.26 4.16
C TYR A 353 -10.44 -0.21 5.15
N PHE A 354 -10.68 -0.58 6.42
CA PHE A 354 -11.16 0.38 7.43
C PHE A 354 -10.13 1.44 7.80
N TYR A 355 -8.84 1.10 7.78
CA TYR A 355 -7.76 2.05 8.01
C TYR A 355 -7.77 3.14 6.93
N ILE A 356 -7.76 2.74 5.65
CA ILE A 356 -7.81 3.67 4.52
C ILE A 356 -9.10 4.45 4.52
N ARG A 357 -10.25 3.81 4.82
CA ARG A 357 -11.55 4.48 4.94
C ARG A 357 -11.54 5.57 6.01
N GLY A 358 -10.93 5.31 7.17
CA GLY A 358 -10.75 6.32 8.23
C GLY A 358 -9.80 7.44 7.81
N MET A 359 -8.71 7.10 7.11
CA MET A 359 -7.73 8.05 6.60
C MET A 359 -8.35 8.99 5.56
N LEU A 360 -9.09 8.45 4.58
CA LEU A 360 -9.76 9.23 3.54
C LEU A 360 -10.87 10.10 4.13
N ARG A 361 -11.64 9.63 5.11
CA ARG A 361 -12.62 10.48 5.82
C ARG A 361 -11.95 11.65 6.53
N SER A 362 -10.79 11.42 7.15
CA SER A 362 -10.02 12.48 7.81
C SER A 362 -9.49 13.48 6.78
N PHE A 363 -8.94 12.99 5.67
CA PHE A 363 -8.53 13.79 4.51
C PHE A 363 -9.68 14.67 3.97
N LEU A 364 -10.84 14.07 3.64
CA LEU A 364 -12.02 14.82 3.16
C LEU A 364 -12.56 15.80 4.21
N GLY A 365 -12.50 15.43 5.49
CA GLY A 365 -12.83 16.34 6.60
C GLY A 365 -11.94 17.57 6.62
N ARG A 366 -10.63 17.40 6.34
CA ARG A 366 -9.67 18.51 6.25
C ARG A 366 -9.87 19.34 4.99
N LEU A 367 -10.26 18.74 3.85
CA LEU A 367 -10.65 19.50 2.65
C LEU A 367 -11.70 20.56 3.02
N ARG A 368 -12.75 20.19 3.77
CA ARG A 368 -13.80 21.15 4.16
C ARG A 368 -13.30 22.32 4.99
N SER A 369 -12.28 22.12 5.82
CA SER A 369 -11.74 23.17 6.71
C SER A 369 -10.68 24.05 6.05
N LEU A 370 -9.89 23.52 5.11
CA LEU A 370 -8.72 24.18 4.55
C LEU A 370 -9.01 24.91 3.23
N LYS A 371 -8.08 25.77 2.81
CA LYS A 371 -7.95 26.22 1.42
C LYS A 371 -6.85 25.42 0.77
N LEU A 372 -7.15 24.69 -0.30
CA LEU A 372 -6.20 23.76 -0.93
C LEU A 372 -6.02 24.07 -2.40
N SER A 373 -4.78 24.16 -2.85
CA SER A 373 -4.44 24.20 -4.27
C SER A 373 -3.60 23.00 -4.61
N PHE A 374 -4.09 22.18 -5.54
CA PHE A 374 -3.35 21.08 -6.12
C PHE A 374 -2.86 21.49 -7.51
N GLU A 375 -1.60 21.19 -7.80
CA GLU A 375 -1.00 21.37 -9.11
C GLU A 375 -0.31 20.07 -9.52
N LEU A 376 -0.74 19.48 -10.64
CA LEU A 376 -0.22 18.21 -11.13
C LEU A 376 0.50 18.39 -12.45
N PHE A 377 1.68 17.77 -12.55
CA PHE A 377 2.48 17.68 -13.75
C PHE A 377 2.69 16.21 -14.15
N GLN A 378 2.79 15.99 -15.45
CA GLN A 378 3.35 14.76 -16.01
C GLN A 378 4.67 15.09 -16.70
N LEU A 379 5.75 15.19 -15.92
CA LEU A 379 7.07 15.55 -16.42
C LEU A 379 8.12 14.62 -15.84
N ASP A 380 9.23 14.49 -16.57
CA ASP A 380 10.46 14.02 -15.94
C ASP A 380 10.85 15.02 -14.83
N ALA A 381 11.22 14.53 -13.65
CA ALA A 381 11.52 15.41 -12.53
C ALA A 381 12.77 16.28 -12.79
N VAL A 382 13.60 15.98 -13.82
CA VAL A 382 14.72 16.84 -14.25
C VAL A 382 14.18 18.12 -14.87
N SER A 383 13.11 18.02 -15.66
CA SER A 383 12.51 19.16 -16.35
C SER A 383 11.56 19.95 -15.46
N LEU A 384 11.05 19.35 -14.38
CA LEU A 384 10.07 19.96 -13.49
C LEU A 384 10.44 21.38 -13.02
N PRO A 385 11.69 21.67 -12.57
CA PRO A 385 12.08 23.01 -12.10
C PRO A 385 11.81 24.14 -13.11
N ASP A 386 11.94 23.88 -14.41
CA ASP A 386 11.71 24.86 -15.48
C ASP A 386 10.23 25.26 -15.60
N HIS A 387 9.33 24.52 -14.96
CA HIS A 387 7.89 24.71 -15.00
C HIS A 387 7.28 25.16 -13.66
N LEU A 388 8.10 25.31 -12.61
CA LEU A 388 7.64 25.78 -11.31
C LEU A 388 7.58 27.31 -11.31
N GLU A 389 6.39 27.87 -11.13
CA GLU A 389 6.20 29.33 -11.04
C GLU A 389 6.80 29.90 -9.73
N ASN A 390 6.97 29.05 -8.71
CA ASN A 390 7.48 29.43 -7.39
C ASN A 390 8.69 28.58 -7.00
N ASN A 391 9.81 29.23 -6.64
CA ASN A 391 11.07 28.57 -6.27
C ASN A 391 11.19 28.25 -4.77
N SER A 392 10.11 28.37 -3.99
CA SER A 392 10.14 28.17 -2.54
C SER A 392 9.07 27.17 -2.09
N PHE A 393 9.54 26.05 -1.52
CA PHE A 393 8.71 25.01 -0.91
C PHE A 393 9.07 24.85 0.56
N SER A 394 8.07 24.71 1.42
CA SER A 394 8.23 24.40 2.85
C SER A 394 8.76 22.97 3.05
N ARG A 395 8.37 22.05 2.16
CA ARG A 395 8.86 20.67 2.11
C ARG A 395 8.93 20.16 0.68
N ILE A 396 9.92 19.31 0.41
CA ILE A 396 10.08 18.60 -0.85
C ILE A 396 10.22 17.11 -0.54
N GLU A 397 9.26 16.30 -0.98
CA GLU A 397 9.45 14.86 -1.09
C GLU A 397 10.23 14.59 -2.38
N LEU A 398 11.48 14.19 -2.21
CA LEU A 398 12.32 13.66 -3.29
C LEU A 398 12.46 12.14 -3.12
N PRO A 399 12.58 11.38 -4.23
CA PRO A 399 13.17 10.06 -4.15
C PRO A 399 14.60 10.19 -3.59
N PRO A 400 15.15 9.14 -2.94
CA PRO A 400 16.46 9.20 -2.32
C PRO A 400 17.55 9.67 -3.31
N LYS A 401 18.07 10.89 -3.08
CA LYS A 401 19.19 11.57 -3.76
C LYS A 401 19.26 11.43 -5.29
N GLY A 402 18.54 12.31 -5.98
CA GLY A 402 18.66 12.49 -7.44
C GLY A 402 17.84 11.48 -8.24
N MET A 403 17.57 11.79 -9.50
CA MET A 403 16.88 10.84 -10.36
C MET A 403 17.83 9.69 -10.70
N PRO A 404 17.40 8.44 -10.45
CA PRO A 404 18.10 7.29 -10.96
C PRO A 404 18.21 7.41 -12.48
N THR A 405 19.43 7.41 -13.00
CA THR A 405 19.72 7.44 -14.45
C THR A 405 19.18 6.19 -15.16
N SER A 406 18.92 5.11 -14.40
CA SER A 406 18.25 3.91 -14.85
C SER A 406 17.68 3.11 -13.67
N HIS A 407 16.96 2.01 -13.96
CA HIS A 407 16.57 1.04 -12.94
C HIS A 407 17.76 0.38 -12.22
N ASN A 408 18.95 0.41 -12.83
CA ASN A 408 20.19 -0.15 -12.31
C ASN A 408 21.13 0.95 -11.81
N ASP A 409 20.59 2.12 -11.45
CA ASP A 409 21.40 3.21 -10.92
C ASP A 409 22.19 2.74 -9.67
N PRO A 410 23.53 2.86 -9.67
CA PRO A 410 24.36 2.39 -8.58
C PRO A 410 23.99 2.99 -7.22
N GLU A 411 23.55 4.26 -7.16
CA GLU A 411 23.14 4.90 -5.91
C GLU A 411 21.82 4.34 -5.40
N LEU A 412 20.87 4.03 -6.30
CA LEU A 412 19.63 3.35 -5.92
C LEU A 412 19.91 1.93 -5.41
N ILE A 413 20.84 1.21 -6.03
CA ILE A 413 21.28 -0.11 -5.56
C ILE A 413 21.93 0.02 -4.18
N LYS A 414 22.84 0.98 -4.00
CA LYS A 414 23.51 1.27 -2.73
C LYS A 414 22.52 1.64 -1.63
N PHE A 415 21.53 2.49 -1.91
CA PHE A 415 20.46 2.81 -0.97
C PHE A 415 19.68 1.55 -0.53
N ASN A 416 19.30 0.70 -1.49
CA ASN A 416 18.56 -0.53 -1.20
C ASN A 416 19.36 -1.52 -0.35
N LEU A 417 20.66 -1.66 -0.63
CA LEU A 417 21.58 -2.51 0.15
C LEU A 417 21.83 -1.94 1.55
N GLY A 418 21.94 -0.62 1.68
CA GLY A 418 22.24 0.07 2.95
C GLY A 418 21.09 0.08 3.95
N ARG A 419 19.84 -0.17 3.52
CA ARG A 419 18.66 -0.14 4.39
C ARG A 419 18.76 -1.09 5.57
N ASP A 420 19.39 -2.26 5.39
CA ASP A 420 19.55 -3.24 6.46
C ASP A 420 20.57 -2.79 7.52
N LEU A 421 21.55 -1.95 7.14
CA LEU A 421 22.60 -1.48 8.05
C LEU A 421 22.11 -0.43 9.06
N VAL A 422 21.04 0.30 8.74
CA VAL A 422 20.54 1.44 9.53
C VAL A 422 19.39 1.09 10.47
N ARG A 423 18.97 -0.18 10.54
CA ARG A 423 17.87 -0.65 11.40
C ARG A 423 18.38 -1.31 12.67
N THR A 424 17.63 -1.19 13.77
CA THR A 424 17.90 -1.94 15.00
C THR A 424 17.14 -3.27 15.02
N TYR A 425 17.84 -4.36 15.36
CA TYR A 425 17.28 -5.72 15.37
C TYR A 425 17.22 -6.35 16.78
N GLY A 426 17.32 -5.56 17.86
CA GLY A 426 17.27 -6.09 19.23
C GLY A 426 15.99 -6.87 19.50
N HIS A 427 14.84 -6.20 19.32
CA HIS A 427 13.51 -6.81 19.47
C HIS A 427 13.27 -8.03 18.54
N ILE A 428 13.90 -8.05 17.36
CA ILE A 428 13.82 -9.19 16.43
C ILE A 428 14.62 -10.37 16.95
N PHE A 429 15.84 -10.12 17.46
CA PHE A 429 16.64 -11.14 18.11
C PHE A 429 15.94 -11.73 19.33
N ASP A 430 15.31 -10.92 20.17
CA ASP A 430 14.58 -11.43 21.35
C ASP A 430 13.46 -12.40 20.95
N ARG A 431 12.72 -12.07 19.88
CA ARG A 431 11.69 -12.94 19.31
C ARG A 431 12.29 -14.22 18.72
N TYR A 432 13.43 -14.12 18.04
CA TYR A 432 14.17 -15.24 17.47
C TYR A 432 14.66 -16.19 18.59
N SER A 433 15.36 -15.67 19.61
CA SER A 433 15.85 -16.45 20.74
C SER A 433 14.74 -17.17 21.50
N LYS A 434 13.56 -16.53 21.64
CA LYS A 434 12.38 -17.18 22.22
C LYS A 434 11.85 -18.30 21.32
N LYS A 435 11.73 -18.05 20.00
CA LYS A 435 11.24 -19.04 19.04
C LYS A 435 12.14 -20.28 18.96
N PHE A 436 13.44 -20.09 19.03
CA PHE A 436 14.44 -21.16 18.98
C PHE A 436 14.89 -21.65 20.37
N MET A 437 14.14 -21.28 21.43
CA MET A 437 14.29 -21.86 22.77
C MET A 437 15.73 -21.77 23.31
N PHE A 438 16.39 -20.62 23.12
CA PHE A 438 17.79 -20.43 23.49
C PHE A 438 18.03 -20.65 24.99
N ARG A 439 17.07 -20.31 25.84
CA ARG A 439 17.16 -20.57 27.29
C ARG A 439 17.18 -22.07 27.59
N ASP A 440 16.24 -22.81 27.01
CA ASP A 440 16.13 -24.25 27.24
C ASP A 440 17.37 -24.99 26.70
N ALA A 441 17.90 -24.54 25.55
CA ALA A 441 19.17 -25.03 25.02
C ALA A 441 20.36 -24.71 25.94
N ALA A 442 20.36 -23.55 26.60
CA ALA A 442 21.35 -23.18 27.61
C ALA A 442 21.32 -24.15 28.79
N ASP A 443 20.12 -24.38 29.33
CA ASP A 443 19.89 -25.23 30.48
C ASP A 443 20.32 -26.67 30.18
N LEU A 444 19.96 -27.20 29.01
CA LEU A 444 20.38 -28.54 28.57
C LEU A 444 21.90 -28.70 28.49
N LEU A 445 22.61 -27.65 28.08
CA LEU A 445 24.06 -27.68 27.85
C LEU A 445 24.87 -27.25 29.08
N GLY A 446 24.23 -26.95 30.21
CA GLY A 446 24.91 -26.40 31.39
C GLY A 446 25.60 -25.08 31.05
N ALA A 447 24.94 -24.24 30.26
CA ALA A 447 25.47 -22.97 29.79
C ALA A 447 24.51 -21.82 30.11
N ALA A 448 25.04 -20.59 30.08
CA ALA A 448 24.25 -19.37 30.13
C ALA A 448 24.75 -18.40 29.06
N MET A 449 23.84 -17.68 28.42
CA MET A 449 24.23 -16.57 27.55
C MET A 449 24.90 -15.48 28.39
N LYS A 450 26.00 -14.93 27.89
CA LYS A 450 26.66 -13.79 28.52
C LYS A 450 25.95 -12.50 28.16
N ASP A 451 25.66 -11.69 29.17
CA ASP A 451 25.14 -10.34 28.98
C ASP A 451 26.18 -9.42 28.34
N THR A 452 27.46 -9.58 28.70
CA THR A 452 28.57 -8.82 28.10
C THR A 452 29.47 -9.79 27.34
N HIS A 453 29.60 -9.58 26.03
CA HIS A 453 30.52 -10.35 25.22
C HIS A 453 31.96 -9.92 25.50
N THR A 454 32.89 -10.86 25.48
CA THR A 454 34.33 -10.61 25.61
C THR A 454 35.13 -11.04 24.39
N ILE A 455 34.56 -11.88 23.52
CA ILE A 455 35.25 -12.38 22.30
C ILE A 455 34.98 -11.46 21.11
N ILE A 456 33.72 -11.14 20.87
CA ILE A 456 33.28 -10.32 19.74
C ILE A 456 32.08 -9.48 20.15
N ASP A 457 31.99 -8.25 19.66
CA ASP A 457 30.83 -7.40 19.87
C ASP A 457 29.53 -8.13 19.55
N LYS A 458 28.47 -7.76 20.27
CA LYS A 458 27.14 -8.33 20.05
C LYS A 458 26.69 -8.21 18.60
N TRP A 459 26.95 -7.06 18.01
CA TRP A 459 26.55 -6.65 16.67
C TRP A 459 27.76 -6.05 15.95
N PRO A 460 28.74 -6.87 15.54
CA PRO A 460 30.04 -6.38 15.11
C PRO A 460 29.99 -5.61 13.77
N TYR A 461 28.97 -5.85 12.96
CA TYR A 461 28.80 -5.24 11.63
C TYR A 461 27.74 -4.12 11.58
N ARG A 462 27.24 -3.67 12.73
CA ARG A 462 26.38 -2.49 12.78
C ARG A 462 27.20 -1.21 12.75
N LEU A 463 26.62 -0.18 12.15
CA LEU A 463 27.15 1.18 12.20
C LEU A 463 27.25 1.64 13.65
N LYS A 464 28.44 2.07 14.05
CA LYS A 464 28.72 2.59 15.40
C LYS A 464 28.60 4.11 15.42
N LEU A 465 28.90 4.76 14.30
CA LEU A 465 28.85 6.19 14.13
C LEU A 465 27.47 6.65 13.64
N ARG A 466 27.02 7.79 14.15
CA ARG A 466 25.80 8.48 13.72
C ARG A 466 26.09 9.36 12.50
N PRO A 467 25.08 9.62 11.66
CA PRO A 467 25.22 10.58 10.57
C PRO A 467 25.79 11.92 11.07
N GLY A 468 26.79 12.45 10.37
CA GLY A 468 27.47 13.71 10.71
C GLY A 468 28.66 13.58 11.66
N GLN A 469 28.91 12.40 12.26
CA GLN A 469 30.16 12.17 12.99
C GLN A 469 31.34 11.98 12.03
N PRO A 470 32.55 12.46 12.36
CA PRO A 470 33.75 12.18 11.57
C PRO A 470 33.93 10.67 11.36
N GLY A 471 34.13 10.24 10.11
CA GLY A 471 34.30 8.82 9.77
C GLY A 471 33.00 8.03 9.52
N ALA A 472 31.82 8.62 9.73
CA ALA A 472 30.54 7.91 9.63
C ALA A 472 30.22 7.45 8.21
N GLN A 473 30.60 8.25 7.20
CA GLN A 473 30.38 7.91 5.80
C GLN A 473 31.31 6.77 5.37
N GLU A 474 32.57 6.82 5.80
CA GLU A 474 33.58 5.80 5.54
C GLU A 474 33.22 4.47 6.23
N GLU A 475 32.69 4.52 7.47
CA GLU A 475 32.16 3.33 8.15
C GLU A 475 31.01 2.71 7.37
N PHE A 476 30.05 3.53 6.91
CA PHE A 476 28.92 3.08 6.12
C PHE A 476 29.37 2.41 4.82
N ASP A 477 30.26 3.06 4.07
CA ASP A 477 30.77 2.56 2.79
C ASP A 477 31.60 1.27 2.95
N ARG A 478 32.32 1.12 4.07
CA ARG A 478 33.01 -0.12 4.42
C ARG A 478 32.05 -1.25 4.79
N CYS A 479 31.01 -0.95 5.57
CA CYS A 479 30.00 -1.96 5.96
C CYS A 479 29.22 -2.48 4.75
N ILE A 480 28.81 -1.59 3.84
CA ILE A 480 28.02 -1.96 2.67
C ILE A 480 28.83 -2.74 1.63
N SER A 481 30.12 -2.42 1.47
CA SER A 481 31.01 -3.16 0.56
C SER A 481 31.45 -4.53 1.12
N GLY A 482 31.45 -4.69 2.44
CA GLY A 482 31.88 -5.93 3.11
C GLY A 482 30.91 -7.11 2.99
N GLY A 483 29.76 -6.94 2.33
CA GLY A 483 28.77 -8.01 2.10
C GLY A 483 27.98 -8.46 3.34
N MET A 484 28.22 -7.86 4.50
CA MET A 484 27.52 -8.15 5.75
C MET A 484 26.25 -7.30 5.84
N SER A 485 25.17 -7.86 6.39
CA SER A 485 23.87 -7.19 6.42
C SER A 485 23.64 -6.31 7.65
N GLY A 486 24.50 -6.41 8.68
CA GLY A 486 24.29 -5.78 9.98
C GLY A 486 23.28 -6.52 10.88
N LYS A 487 22.71 -7.62 10.37
CA LYS A 487 21.76 -8.51 11.07
C LYS A 487 22.48 -9.62 11.83
N GLU A 488 23.77 -9.80 11.62
CA GLU A 488 24.55 -10.87 12.22
C GLU A 488 24.72 -10.60 13.72
N ARG A 489 24.03 -11.40 14.53
CA ARG A 489 24.05 -11.35 15.98
C ARG A 489 24.80 -12.54 16.53
N TYR A 490 25.95 -12.30 17.13
CA TYR A 490 26.69 -13.35 17.82
C TYR A 490 26.02 -13.64 19.16
N VAL A 491 26.15 -14.85 19.70
CA VAL A 491 25.75 -15.14 21.09
C VAL A 491 26.92 -15.82 21.75
N GLU A 492 27.45 -15.21 22.82
CA GLU A 492 28.52 -15.79 23.60
C GLU A 492 27.93 -16.55 24.79
N TRP A 493 28.33 -17.80 24.96
CA TRP A 493 27.88 -18.67 26.03
C TRP A 493 29.01 -18.88 27.04
N LYS A 494 28.67 -18.94 28.32
CA LYS A 494 29.58 -19.40 29.38
C LYS A 494 29.04 -20.68 29.99
N ARG A 495 29.93 -21.60 30.37
CA ARG A 495 29.53 -22.76 31.17
C ARG A 495 29.08 -22.28 32.54
N VAL A 496 27.97 -22.82 33.02
CA VAL A 496 27.53 -22.69 34.41
C VAL A 496 27.67 -24.05 35.06
N HIS A 497 28.28 -24.13 36.25
CA HIS A 497 28.30 -25.39 36.99
C HIS A 497 26.86 -25.73 37.37
N MET A 498 26.32 -26.82 36.82
CA MET A 498 25.19 -27.49 37.44
C MET A 498 25.69 -28.00 38.78
N GLY A 499 25.30 -27.34 39.87
CA GLY A 499 25.41 -27.96 41.18
C GLY A 499 24.70 -29.32 41.10
N MET A 500 25.39 -30.38 41.54
CA MET A 500 24.81 -31.72 41.62
C MET A 500 23.47 -31.61 42.36
N ILE A 501 22.40 -32.11 41.71
CA ILE A 501 21.09 -32.33 42.33
C ILE A 501 21.26 -33.29 43.51
#